data_AF-A0A657AKE9-F1
#
_entry.id   AF-A0A657AKE9-F1
#
_cell.length_a   1.000
_cell.length_b   1.000
_cell.length_c   1.000
_cell.angle_alpha   90.00
_cell.angle_beta   90.00
_cell.angle_gamma   90.00
#
_symmetry.space_group_name_H-M   'P 1'
#
loop_
_entity.id
_entity.type
_entity.pdbx_description
1 polymer ?
#
loop_
_entity_poly.entity_id
_entity_poly.type
_entity_poly.pdbx_seq_one_letter_code
_entity_poly.pdbx_strand_id
1 'polypeptide(L)'
;MIKEAKLSQQKINKTIASTEALLREYQSLSRALEQTNINLSHQQQIHSRQQTTLIDYEGQLSQVSQTENSLIPMLLEMIDWIDTQVNNDLAFHQHKRLARIAALKEKAFNPEIPISHLYHSVLEAFQIENEFGYSIESYQQEIIIDNKEVEAQILRVGRIGMYFLSLDQQSAGYWSQQKQSWLLASPALLENVAQGIKVAKKQLPPSLLTLTVEADGN
;
A
#
# COMPACT_ATOMS: atom_id res chain seq x y z
N MET A 1 101.39 -4.00 -26.25
CA MET A 1 101.21 -4.16 -24.78
C MET A 1 100.26 -3.15 -24.14
N ILE A 2 100.60 -1.87 -23.88
CA ILE A 2 99.67 -0.94 -23.17
C ILE A 2 98.40 -0.59 -24.00
N LYS A 3 98.51 -0.46 -25.32
CA LYS A 3 97.38 -0.14 -26.23
C LYS A 3 96.36 -1.28 -26.34
N GLU A 4 96.83 -2.52 -26.42
CA GLU A 4 95.96 -3.72 -26.53
C GLU A 4 95.25 -4.01 -25.21
N ALA A 5 95.92 -3.83 -24.07
CA ALA A 5 95.30 -3.93 -22.76
C ALA A 5 94.15 -2.91 -22.59
N LYS A 6 94.33 -1.68 -23.08
CA LYS A 6 93.31 -0.62 -23.04
C LYS A 6 92.09 -0.92 -23.93
N LEU A 7 92.31 -1.48 -25.12
CA LEU A 7 91.23 -1.89 -26.03
C LEU A 7 90.44 -3.09 -25.48
N SER A 8 91.14 -4.07 -24.90
CA SER A 8 90.51 -5.21 -24.21
C SER A 8 89.66 -4.73 -23.02
N GLN A 9 90.21 -3.83 -22.20
CA GLN A 9 89.50 -3.23 -21.07
C GLN A 9 88.27 -2.43 -21.51
N GLN A 10 88.33 -1.68 -22.62
CA GLN A 10 87.17 -0.97 -23.16
C GLN A 10 86.07 -1.90 -23.66
N LYS A 11 86.44 -3.02 -24.29
CA LYS A 11 85.48 -4.04 -24.74
C LYS A 11 84.81 -4.72 -23.55
N ILE A 12 85.59 -5.08 -22.53
CA ILE A 12 85.08 -5.62 -21.25
C ILE A 12 84.12 -4.63 -20.59
N ASN A 13 84.49 -3.35 -20.48
CA ASN A 13 83.64 -2.32 -19.88
C ASN A 13 82.32 -2.13 -20.67
N LYS A 14 82.34 -2.18 -22.01
CA LYS A 14 81.12 -2.13 -22.83
C LYS A 14 80.22 -3.34 -22.61
N THR A 15 80.80 -4.54 -22.58
CA THR A 15 80.03 -5.78 -22.31
C THR A 15 79.41 -5.74 -20.92
N ILE A 16 80.17 -5.33 -19.90
CA ILE A 16 79.67 -5.16 -18.53
C ILE A 16 78.50 -4.18 -18.49
N ALA A 17 78.65 -3.00 -19.11
CA ALA A 17 77.58 -2.00 -19.16
C ALA A 17 76.31 -2.51 -19.88
N SER A 18 76.47 -3.31 -20.94
CA SER A 18 75.34 -3.94 -21.65
C SER A 18 74.66 -5.01 -20.81
N THR A 19 75.42 -5.85 -20.10
CA THR A 19 74.87 -6.89 -19.21
C THR A 19 74.12 -6.25 -18.04
N GLU A 20 74.66 -5.19 -17.45
CA GLU A 20 73.97 -4.43 -16.39
C GLU A 20 72.69 -3.76 -16.89
N ALA A 21 72.69 -3.21 -18.11
CA ALA A 21 71.50 -2.63 -18.72
C ALA A 21 70.40 -3.70 -18.94
N LEU A 22 70.76 -4.85 -19.51
CA LEU A 22 69.83 -5.95 -19.75
C LEU A 22 69.29 -6.55 -18.44
N LEU A 23 70.13 -6.64 -17.40
CA LEU A 23 69.71 -7.08 -16.07
C LEU A 23 68.70 -6.11 -15.44
N ARG A 24 68.94 -4.79 -15.55
CA ARG A 24 68.00 -3.76 -15.08
C ARG A 24 66.66 -3.83 -15.82
N GLU A 25 66.70 -4.02 -17.14
CA GLU A 25 65.52 -4.18 -17.97
C GLU A 25 64.73 -5.43 -17.58
N TYR A 26 65.39 -6.59 -17.46
CA TYR A 26 64.77 -7.83 -16.98
C TYR A 26 64.12 -7.67 -15.60
N GLN A 27 64.82 -7.05 -14.64
CA GLN A 27 64.27 -6.78 -13.31
C GLN A 27 63.08 -5.82 -13.34
N SER A 28 63.06 -4.87 -14.27
CA SER A 28 61.92 -3.96 -14.46
C SER A 28 60.71 -4.70 -15.06
N LEU A 29 60.96 -5.54 -16.07
CA LEU A 29 59.93 -6.31 -16.76
C LEU A 29 59.34 -7.39 -15.85
N SER A 30 60.18 -8.06 -15.05
CA SER A 30 59.74 -9.03 -14.05
C SER A 30 58.81 -8.40 -13.02
N ARG A 31 59.13 -7.18 -12.52
CA ARG A 31 58.27 -6.44 -11.60
C ARG A 31 56.96 -6.00 -12.26
N ALA A 32 57.02 -5.55 -13.51
CA ALA A 32 55.83 -5.19 -14.28
C ALA A 32 54.90 -6.40 -14.52
N LEU A 33 55.48 -7.57 -14.81
CA LEU A 33 54.76 -8.83 -14.97
C LEU A 33 54.08 -9.24 -13.65
N GLU A 34 54.81 -9.20 -12.53
CA GLU A 34 54.27 -9.52 -11.22
C GLU A 34 53.12 -8.59 -10.83
N GLN A 35 53.27 -7.28 -11.03
CA GLN A 35 52.21 -6.31 -10.79
C GLN A 35 50.99 -6.57 -11.70
N THR A 36 51.21 -6.93 -12.96
CA THR A 36 50.13 -7.25 -13.90
C THR A 36 49.36 -8.50 -13.46
N ASN A 37 50.07 -9.54 -13.00
CA ASN A 37 49.45 -10.76 -12.47
C ASN A 37 48.64 -10.50 -11.20
N ILE A 38 49.15 -9.67 -10.29
CA ILE A 38 48.41 -9.23 -9.10
C ILE A 38 47.13 -8.50 -9.52
N ASN A 39 47.22 -7.54 -10.45
CA ASN A 39 46.07 -6.80 -10.94
C ASN A 39 45.03 -7.72 -11.62
N LEU A 40 45.49 -8.69 -12.42
CA LEU A 40 44.63 -9.67 -13.07
C LEU A 40 43.90 -10.54 -12.03
N SER A 41 44.61 -11.06 -11.03
CA SER A 41 44.00 -11.87 -9.97
C SER A 41 42.98 -11.08 -9.14
N HIS A 42 43.28 -9.81 -8.85
CA HIS A 42 42.35 -8.90 -8.19
C HIS A 42 41.10 -8.63 -9.02
N GLN A 43 41.25 -8.37 -10.33
CA GLN A 43 40.11 -8.21 -11.24
C GLN A 43 39.25 -9.47 -11.33
N GLN A 44 39.87 -10.64 -11.38
CA GLN A 44 39.15 -11.92 -11.38
C GLN A 44 38.34 -12.12 -10.09
N GLN A 45 38.89 -11.75 -8.93
CA GLN A 45 38.16 -11.79 -7.66
C GLN A 45 37.02 -10.77 -7.59
N ILE A 46 37.20 -9.56 -8.13
CA ILE A 46 36.11 -8.58 -8.23
C ILE A 46 35.00 -9.13 -9.13
N HIS A 47 35.36 -9.66 -10.30
CA HIS A 47 34.40 -10.19 -11.25
C HIS A 47 33.61 -11.37 -10.66
N SER A 48 34.26 -12.31 -9.96
CA SER A 48 33.56 -13.42 -9.33
C SER A 48 32.59 -12.94 -8.24
N ARG A 49 32.99 -11.95 -7.42
CA ARG A 49 32.10 -11.34 -6.43
C ARG A 49 30.90 -10.66 -7.08
N GLN A 50 31.12 -9.91 -8.16
CA GLN A 50 30.04 -9.26 -8.91
C GLN A 50 29.05 -10.28 -9.48
N GLN A 51 29.54 -11.41 -10.01
CA GLN A 51 28.67 -12.49 -10.49
C GLN A 51 27.83 -13.10 -9.35
N THR A 52 28.43 -13.36 -8.19
CA THR A 52 27.67 -13.84 -7.01
C THR A 52 26.61 -12.83 -6.59
N THR A 53 26.95 -11.54 -6.53
CA THR A 53 25.99 -10.48 -6.20
C THR A 53 24.85 -10.37 -7.21
N LEU A 54 25.11 -10.55 -8.52
CA LEU A 54 24.06 -10.57 -9.53
C LEU A 54 23.09 -11.74 -9.32
N ILE A 55 23.60 -12.94 -9.03
CA ILE A 55 22.76 -14.11 -8.75
C ILE A 55 21.90 -13.87 -7.49
N ASP A 56 22.48 -13.28 -6.45
CA ASP A 56 21.74 -12.93 -5.23
C ASP A 56 20.62 -11.90 -5.51
N TYR A 57 20.90 -10.90 -6.36
CA TYR A 57 19.89 -9.91 -6.77
C TYR A 57 18.80 -10.52 -7.65
N GLU A 58 19.15 -11.41 -8.59
CA GLU A 58 18.16 -12.15 -9.39
C GLU A 58 17.25 -13.00 -8.49
N GLY A 59 17.81 -13.66 -7.48
CA GLY A 59 17.04 -14.40 -6.48
C GLY A 59 16.09 -13.49 -5.67
N GLN A 60 16.59 -12.34 -5.22
CA GLN A 60 15.77 -11.35 -4.52
C GLN A 60 14.65 -10.78 -5.40
N LEU A 61 14.94 -10.47 -6.67
CA LEU A 61 13.95 -10.01 -7.64
C LEU A 61 12.88 -11.06 -7.92
N SER A 62 13.25 -12.34 -8.02
CA SER A 62 12.28 -13.43 -8.18
C SER A 62 11.37 -13.59 -6.96
N GLN A 63 11.92 -13.44 -5.74
CA GLN A 63 11.14 -13.52 -4.50
C GLN A 63 10.15 -12.36 -4.37
N VAL A 64 10.58 -11.15 -4.72
CA VAL A 64 9.72 -9.96 -4.79
C VAL A 64 8.63 -10.16 -5.83
N SER A 65 8.99 -10.62 -7.03
CA SER A 65 8.02 -10.89 -8.11
C SER A 65 6.96 -11.93 -7.69
N GLN A 66 7.35 -13.00 -6.98
CA GLN A 66 6.40 -13.99 -6.47
C GLN A 66 5.45 -13.41 -5.42
N THR A 67 5.97 -12.53 -4.55
CA THR A 67 5.17 -11.87 -3.52
C THR A 67 4.20 -10.87 -4.15
N GLU A 68 4.67 -10.05 -5.09
CA GLU A 68 3.85 -9.12 -5.87
C GLU A 68 2.72 -9.84 -6.64
N ASN A 69 3.05 -10.94 -7.31
CA ASN A 69 2.08 -11.76 -8.03
C ASN A 69 1.03 -12.44 -7.13
N SER A 70 1.36 -12.66 -5.85
CA SER A 70 0.41 -13.24 -4.87
C SER A 70 -0.43 -12.16 -4.18
N LEU A 71 0.11 -10.96 -4.02
CA LEU A 71 -0.55 -9.84 -3.36
C LEU A 71 -1.66 -9.23 -4.22
N ILE A 72 -1.45 -9.10 -5.53
CA ILE A 72 -2.47 -8.50 -6.43
C ILE A 72 -3.80 -9.27 -6.37
N PRO A 73 -3.83 -10.60 -6.54
CA PRO A 73 -5.07 -11.38 -6.40
C PRO A 73 -5.76 -11.15 -5.04
N MET A 74 -4.99 -11.16 -3.94
CA MET A 74 -5.52 -10.91 -2.61
C MET A 74 -6.14 -9.51 -2.47
N LEU A 75 -5.49 -8.48 -3.02
CA LEU A 75 -6.01 -7.11 -3.00
C LEU A 75 -7.29 -6.97 -3.83
N LEU A 76 -7.39 -7.67 -4.96
CA LEU A 76 -8.61 -7.72 -5.76
C LEU A 76 -9.75 -8.42 -5.00
N GLU A 77 -9.48 -9.55 -4.34
CA GLU A 77 -10.46 -10.22 -3.48
C GLU A 77 -10.97 -9.30 -2.35
N MET A 78 -10.08 -8.51 -1.74
CA MET A 78 -10.48 -7.53 -0.73
C MET A 78 -11.39 -6.44 -1.31
N ILE A 79 -11.08 -5.93 -2.51
CA ILE A 79 -11.92 -4.92 -3.18
C ILE A 79 -13.30 -5.49 -3.49
N ASP A 80 -13.37 -6.73 -4.02
CA ASP A 80 -14.64 -7.39 -4.33
C ASP A 80 -15.44 -7.75 -3.07
N TRP A 81 -14.76 -8.07 -1.97
CA TRP A 81 -15.41 -8.22 -0.67
C TRP A 81 -16.06 -6.90 -0.21
N ILE A 82 -15.34 -5.78 -0.29
CA ILE A 82 -15.91 -4.46 0.03
C ILE A 82 -17.12 -4.16 -0.86
N ASP A 83 -17.02 -4.41 -2.17
CA ASP A 83 -18.12 -4.22 -3.12
C ASP A 83 -19.36 -5.05 -2.75
N THR A 84 -19.17 -6.33 -2.45
CA THR A 84 -20.25 -7.22 -2.02
C THR A 84 -20.89 -6.74 -0.71
N GLN A 85 -20.09 -6.26 0.24
CA GLN A 85 -20.61 -5.71 1.49
C GLN A 85 -21.42 -4.44 1.25
N VAL A 86 -20.95 -3.50 0.43
CA VAL A 86 -21.67 -2.25 0.14
C VAL A 86 -23.05 -2.51 -0.47
N ASN A 87 -23.16 -3.52 -1.34
CA ASN A 87 -24.42 -3.88 -1.99
C ASN A 87 -25.42 -4.60 -1.05
N ASN A 88 -24.93 -5.30 -0.02
CA ASN A 88 -25.76 -6.05 0.93
C ASN A 88 -26.01 -5.31 2.25
N ASP A 89 -25.46 -4.12 2.42
CA ASP A 89 -25.52 -3.33 3.64
C ASP A 89 -26.61 -2.25 3.57
N LEU A 90 -26.79 -1.51 4.66
CA LEU A 90 -27.66 -0.35 4.74
C LEU A 90 -27.31 0.69 3.65
N ALA A 91 -28.34 1.32 3.09
CA ALA A 91 -28.23 2.25 1.96
C ALA A 91 -27.71 3.65 2.37
N PHE A 92 -26.52 3.73 2.98
CA PHE A 92 -25.87 4.99 3.35
C PHE A 92 -24.62 5.28 2.50
N HIS A 93 -24.38 6.56 2.22
CA HIS A 93 -23.24 7.07 1.45
C HIS A 93 -22.93 6.27 0.17
N GLN A 94 -23.95 5.65 -0.43
CA GLN A 94 -23.81 4.64 -1.48
C GLN A 94 -22.98 5.16 -2.66
N HIS A 95 -23.29 6.36 -3.15
CA HIS A 95 -22.52 7.00 -4.22
C HIS A 95 -21.02 7.15 -3.88
N LYS A 96 -20.69 7.61 -2.67
CA LYS A 96 -19.30 7.80 -2.24
C LYS A 96 -18.56 6.48 -2.08
N ARG A 97 -19.24 5.46 -1.54
CA ARG A 97 -18.66 4.12 -1.34
C ARG A 97 -18.39 3.43 -2.68
N LEU A 98 -19.36 3.44 -3.59
CA LEU A 98 -19.21 2.88 -4.94
C LEU A 98 -18.14 3.62 -5.76
N ALA A 99 -18.08 4.96 -5.67
CA ALA A 99 -17.03 5.74 -6.34
C ALA A 99 -15.63 5.37 -5.83
N ARG A 100 -15.47 5.11 -4.52
CA ARG A 100 -14.21 4.65 -3.95
C ARG A 100 -13.83 3.27 -4.48
N ILE A 101 -14.76 2.32 -4.52
CA ILE A 101 -14.53 0.99 -5.08
C ILE A 101 -14.10 1.08 -6.54
N ALA A 102 -14.81 1.89 -7.34
CA ALA A 102 -14.47 2.09 -8.75
C ALA A 102 -13.04 2.63 -8.91
N ALA A 103 -12.65 3.63 -8.10
CA ALA A 103 -11.29 4.17 -8.11
C ALA A 103 -10.23 3.13 -7.68
N LEU A 104 -10.55 2.24 -6.73
CA LEU A 104 -9.63 1.15 -6.35
C LEU A 104 -9.47 0.13 -7.47
N LYS A 105 -10.55 -0.23 -8.16
CA LYS A 105 -10.51 -1.13 -9.33
C LYS A 105 -9.67 -0.50 -10.45
N GLU A 106 -9.86 0.78 -10.75
CA GLU A 106 -9.03 1.50 -11.72
C GLU A 106 -7.54 1.47 -11.34
N LYS A 107 -7.23 1.75 -10.07
CA LYS A 107 -5.85 1.70 -9.58
C LYS A 107 -5.23 0.31 -9.69
N ALA A 108 -6.02 -0.74 -9.46
CA ALA A 108 -5.55 -2.12 -9.50
C ALA A 108 -5.12 -2.57 -10.91
N PHE A 109 -5.71 -1.99 -11.97
CA PHE A 109 -5.37 -2.29 -13.36
C PHE A 109 -4.41 -1.27 -13.99
N ASN A 110 -3.94 -0.26 -13.24
CA ASN A 110 -3.00 0.73 -13.76
C ASN A 110 -1.55 0.28 -13.52
N PRO A 111 -0.78 -0.03 -14.58
CA PRO A 111 0.61 -0.50 -14.46
C PRO A 111 1.58 0.57 -13.96
N GLU A 112 1.21 1.85 -13.99
CA GLU A 112 2.06 2.95 -13.49
C GLU A 112 1.99 3.10 -11.96
N ILE A 113 1.01 2.47 -11.30
CA ILE A 113 0.82 2.58 -9.86
C ILE A 113 1.61 1.49 -9.14
N PRO A 114 2.51 1.84 -8.21
CA PRO A 114 3.23 0.85 -7.43
C PRO A 114 2.26 0.03 -6.56
N ILE A 115 2.53 -1.27 -6.43
CA ILE A 115 1.70 -2.20 -5.64
C ILE A 115 1.58 -1.75 -4.18
N SER A 116 2.62 -1.11 -3.62
CA SER A 116 2.60 -0.54 -2.27
C SER A 116 1.51 0.54 -2.10
N HIS A 117 1.30 1.38 -3.11
CA HIS A 117 0.26 2.41 -3.10
C HIS A 117 -1.15 1.81 -3.22
N LEU A 118 -1.29 0.75 -4.04
CA LEU A 118 -2.54 -0.01 -4.14
C LEU A 118 -2.88 -0.66 -2.79
N TYR A 119 -1.92 -1.35 -2.18
CA TYR A 119 -2.06 -1.97 -0.85
C TYR A 119 -2.53 -0.96 0.19
N HIS A 120 -1.86 0.20 0.29
CA HIS A 120 -2.26 1.24 1.23
C HIS A 120 -3.68 1.75 0.97
N SER A 121 -4.01 2.03 -0.31
CA SER A 121 -5.35 2.50 -0.69
C SER A 121 -6.45 1.50 -0.32
N VAL A 122 -6.21 0.20 -0.51
CA VAL A 122 -7.16 -0.86 -0.17
C VAL A 122 -7.32 -0.97 1.35
N LEU A 123 -6.22 -0.91 2.12
CA LEU A 123 -6.29 -0.91 3.57
C LEU A 123 -7.03 0.30 4.14
N GLU A 124 -6.78 1.50 3.62
CA GLU A 124 -7.50 2.71 4.01
C GLU A 124 -9.00 2.54 3.76
N ALA A 125 -9.38 2.02 2.58
CA ALA A 125 -10.76 1.76 2.26
C ALA A 125 -11.39 0.75 3.23
N PHE A 126 -10.68 -0.33 3.55
CA PHE A 126 -11.12 -1.33 4.52
C PHE A 126 -11.27 -0.74 5.93
N GLN A 127 -10.34 0.11 6.35
CA GLN A 127 -10.42 0.79 7.65
C GLN A 127 -11.65 1.70 7.73
N ILE A 128 -11.88 2.53 6.71
CA ILE A 128 -13.08 3.39 6.64
C ILE A 128 -14.35 2.52 6.69
N GLU A 129 -14.32 1.38 6.02
CA GLU A 129 -15.46 0.48 5.95
C GLU A 129 -15.74 -0.20 7.31
N ASN A 130 -14.69 -0.53 8.04
CA ASN A 130 -14.76 -1.01 9.42
C ASN A 130 -15.24 0.09 10.39
N GLU A 131 -14.79 1.34 10.21
CA GLU A 131 -15.25 2.51 10.97
C GLU A 131 -16.77 2.71 10.86
N PHE A 132 -17.37 2.41 9.71
CA PHE A 132 -18.83 2.44 9.59
C PHE A 132 -19.53 1.42 10.49
N GLY A 133 -18.86 0.35 10.93
CA GLY A 133 -19.42 -0.64 11.86
C GLY A 133 -19.76 -0.08 13.24
N TYR A 134 -18.99 0.89 13.74
CA TYR A 134 -19.10 1.38 15.12
C TYR A 134 -19.28 2.89 15.26
N SER A 135 -19.23 3.65 14.16
CA SER A 135 -19.44 5.09 14.17
C SER A 135 -20.92 5.46 14.34
N ILE A 136 -21.16 6.60 14.98
CA ILE A 136 -22.46 7.25 15.06
C ILE A 136 -22.39 8.57 14.30
N GLU A 137 -23.34 8.82 13.40
CA GLU A 137 -23.36 10.05 12.62
C GLU A 137 -24.79 10.55 12.40
N SER A 138 -24.90 11.85 12.11
CA SER A 138 -26.18 12.46 11.76
C SER A 138 -26.01 13.47 10.63
N TYR A 139 -26.88 13.37 9.62
CA TYR A 139 -26.89 14.23 8.44
C TYR A 139 -28.32 14.43 7.95
N GLN A 140 -28.57 15.50 7.18
CA GLN A 140 -29.88 15.74 6.59
C GLN A 140 -29.98 15.01 5.25
N GLN A 141 -31.14 14.42 4.99
CA GLN A 141 -31.43 13.76 3.72
C GLN A 141 -32.92 13.90 3.41
N GLU A 142 -33.23 14.09 2.13
CA GLU A 142 -34.59 13.92 1.63
C GLU A 142 -34.93 12.42 1.60
N ILE A 143 -36.04 12.07 2.23
CA ILE A 143 -36.54 10.69 2.31
C ILE A 143 -38.01 10.64 1.90
N ILE A 144 -38.44 9.48 1.44
CA ILE A 144 -39.84 9.24 1.07
C ILE A 144 -40.53 8.53 2.24
N ILE A 145 -41.56 9.16 2.79
CA ILE A 145 -42.47 8.59 3.81
C ILE A 145 -43.88 8.71 3.25
N ASP A 146 -44.65 7.62 3.23
CA ASP A 146 -46.02 7.59 2.72
C ASP A 146 -46.17 8.27 1.33
N ASN A 147 -45.26 7.98 0.40
CA ASN A 147 -45.20 8.56 -0.95
C ASN A 147 -44.99 10.10 -1.01
N LYS A 148 -44.53 10.72 0.08
CA LYS A 148 -44.18 12.15 0.13
C LYS A 148 -42.70 12.32 0.41
N GLU A 149 -42.07 13.24 -0.32
CA GLU A 149 -40.71 13.69 -0.04
C GLU A 149 -40.73 14.58 1.21
N VAL A 150 -39.91 14.20 2.19
CA VAL A 150 -39.77 14.90 3.45
C VAL A 150 -38.28 15.05 3.73
N GLU A 151 -37.85 16.28 3.99
CA GLU A 151 -36.51 16.51 4.51
C GLU A 151 -36.45 16.05 5.98
N ALA A 152 -35.52 15.16 6.29
CA ALA A 152 -35.40 14.58 7.62
C ALA A 152 -33.95 14.57 8.10
N GLN A 153 -33.79 14.59 9.42
CA GLN A 153 -32.52 14.34 10.07
C GLN A 153 -32.32 12.83 10.19
N ILE A 154 -31.32 12.30 9.50
CA ILE A 154 -30.93 10.91 9.59
C ILE A 154 -29.95 10.72 10.75
N LEU A 155 -30.11 9.62 11.47
CA LEU A 155 -29.20 9.10 12.47
C LEU A 155 -28.77 7.71 12.02
N ARG A 156 -27.46 7.52 11.78
CA ARG A 156 -26.90 6.20 11.54
C ARG A 156 -26.11 5.76 12.77
N VAL A 157 -26.39 4.55 13.22
CA VAL A 157 -25.68 3.91 14.33
C VAL A 157 -25.01 2.66 13.81
N GLY A 158 -23.71 2.76 13.54
CA GLY A 158 -22.92 1.69 12.98
C GLY A 158 -23.50 1.18 11.66
N ARG A 159 -23.46 -0.15 11.50
CA ARG A 159 -24.19 -0.93 10.50
C ARG A 159 -25.47 -1.57 11.07
N ILE A 160 -25.85 -1.16 12.27
CA ILE A 160 -26.91 -1.83 13.04
C ILE A 160 -28.27 -1.24 12.68
N GLY A 161 -28.32 0.07 12.43
CA GLY A 161 -29.59 0.72 12.10
C GLY A 161 -29.43 2.13 11.59
N MET A 162 -30.40 2.51 10.75
CA MET A 162 -30.63 3.88 10.32
C MET A 162 -32.00 4.33 10.80
N TYR A 163 -32.06 5.55 11.29
CA TYR A 163 -33.25 6.17 11.84
C TYR A 163 -33.43 7.56 11.23
N PHE A 164 -34.66 8.03 11.21
CA PHE A 164 -34.95 9.41 10.85
C PHE A 164 -35.73 10.11 11.96
N LEU A 165 -35.57 11.43 11.99
CA LEU A 165 -36.40 12.35 12.75
C LEU A 165 -36.83 13.46 11.79
N SER A 166 -38.12 13.72 11.68
CA SER A 166 -38.65 14.83 10.90
C SER A 166 -38.13 16.17 11.46
N LEU A 167 -38.00 17.19 10.62
CA LEU A 167 -37.48 18.51 11.06
C LEU A 167 -38.38 19.20 12.10
N ASP A 168 -39.68 18.93 12.07
CA ASP A 168 -40.63 19.38 13.09
C ASP A 168 -40.54 18.58 14.41
N GLN A 169 -39.71 17.53 14.45
CA GLN A 169 -39.50 16.61 15.57
C GLN A 169 -40.78 15.90 16.04
N GLN A 170 -41.80 15.79 15.19
CA GLN A 170 -43.07 15.14 15.53
C GLN A 170 -43.11 13.66 15.11
N SER A 171 -42.27 13.25 14.17
CA SER A 171 -42.27 11.90 13.61
C SER A 171 -40.84 11.34 13.57
N ALA A 172 -40.72 10.07 13.94
CA ALA A 172 -39.48 9.32 13.83
C ALA A 172 -39.76 7.91 13.31
N GLY A 173 -38.72 7.28 12.79
CA GLY A 173 -38.81 5.95 12.25
C GLY A 173 -37.46 5.34 11.99
N TYR A 174 -37.48 4.15 11.40
CA TYR A 174 -36.28 3.37 11.09
C TYR A 174 -36.32 2.88 9.65
N TRP A 175 -35.15 2.61 9.10
CA TRP A 175 -35.01 2.00 7.79
C TRP A 175 -35.27 0.50 7.90
N SER A 176 -36.17 -0.03 7.05
CA SER A 176 -36.33 -1.47 6.88
C SER A 176 -35.57 -1.94 5.66
N GLN A 177 -34.58 -2.82 5.85
CA GLN A 177 -33.81 -3.41 4.76
C GLN A 177 -34.65 -4.40 3.96
N GLN A 178 -35.59 -5.11 4.60
CA GLN A 178 -36.49 -6.04 3.91
C GLN A 178 -37.45 -5.33 2.94
N LYS A 179 -38.00 -4.18 3.37
CA LYS A 179 -38.93 -3.40 2.55
C LYS A 179 -38.26 -2.32 1.70
N GLN A 180 -36.96 -2.08 1.92
CA GLN A 180 -36.19 -0.98 1.31
C GLN A 180 -36.94 0.36 1.46
N SER A 181 -37.50 0.61 2.64
CA SER A 181 -38.36 1.76 2.92
C SER A 181 -38.27 2.21 4.37
N TRP A 182 -38.53 3.49 4.61
CA TRP A 182 -38.67 4.04 5.96
C TRP A 182 -40.01 3.64 6.59
N LEU A 183 -39.98 3.18 7.84
CA LEU A 183 -41.16 2.82 8.63
C LEU A 183 -41.30 3.75 9.84
N LEU A 184 -42.50 4.26 10.07
CA LEU A 184 -42.83 5.07 11.25
C LEU A 184 -42.76 4.23 12.52
N ALA A 185 -42.22 4.82 13.58
CA ALA A 185 -42.06 4.18 14.87
C ALA A 185 -42.98 4.77 15.95
N SER A 186 -43.01 4.12 17.12
CA SER A 186 -43.73 4.59 18.29
C SER A 186 -43.07 5.85 18.89
N PRO A 187 -43.80 6.65 19.68
CA PRO A 187 -43.25 7.86 20.32
C PRO A 187 -42.01 7.62 21.19
N ALA A 188 -41.87 6.42 21.77
CA ALA A 188 -40.69 6.06 22.56
C ALA A 188 -39.39 6.02 21.74
N LEU A 189 -39.46 5.66 20.44
CA LEU A 189 -38.28 5.69 19.57
C LEU A 189 -37.89 7.14 19.21
N LEU A 190 -38.87 8.05 19.11
CA LEU A 190 -38.64 9.44 18.77
C LEU A 190 -37.68 10.11 19.76
N GLU A 191 -37.92 9.98 21.06
CA GLU A 191 -37.05 10.56 22.10
C GLU A 191 -35.63 9.99 22.02
N ASN A 192 -35.50 8.68 21.84
CA ASN A 192 -34.20 7.99 21.74
C ASN A 192 -33.42 8.42 20.49
N VAL A 193 -34.09 8.56 19.33
CA VAL A 193 -33.46 9.04 18.09
C VAL A 193 -33.04 10.50 18.22
N ALA A 194 -33.88 11.36 18.82
CA ALA A 194 -33.53 12.75 19.07
C ALA A 194 -32.30 12.90 19.98
N GLN A 195 -32.20 12.06 21.03
CA GLN A 195 -31.00 12.00 21.87
C GLN A 195 -29.78 11.48 21.09
N GLY A 196 -29.94 10.43 20.29
CA GLY A 196 -28.88 9.88 19.45
C GLY A 196 -28.33 10.89 18.45
N ILE A 197 -29.19 11.72 17.84
CA ILE A 197 -28.78 12.83 16.95
C ILE A 197 -27.93 13.85 17.71
N LYS A 198 -28.31 14.22 18.94
CA LYS A 198 -27.52 15.14 19.76
C LYS A 198 -26.15 14.56 20.12
N VAL A 199 -26.08 13.26 20.43
CA VAL A 199 -24.81 12.55 20.66
C VAL A 199 -23.95 12.54 19.39
N ALA A 200 -24.54 12.21 18.24
CA ALA A 200 -23.85 12.22 16.94
C ALA A 200 -23.29 13.61 16.58
N LYS A 201 -24.04 14.67 16.92
CA LYS A 201 -23.64 16.08 16.76
C LYS A 201 -22.69 16.59 17.85
N LYS A 202 -22.25 15.71 18.78
CA LYS A 202 -21.39 16.04 19.93
C LYS A 202 -21.97 17.12 20.86
N GLN A 203 -23.29 17.24 20.89
CA GLN A 203 -24.01 18.18 21.76
C GLN A 203 -24.30 17.56 23.14
N LEU A 204 -24.27 16.23 23.23
CA LEU A 204 -24.41 15.47 24.47
C LEU A 204 -23.25 14.48 24.62
N PRO A 205 -22.85 14.15 25.86
CA PRO A 205 -21.88 13.09 26.10
C PRO A 205 -22.44 11.73 25.64
N PRO A 206 -21.57 10.75 25.34
CA PRO A 206 -22.00 9.39 25.02
C PRO A 206 -22.87 8.81 26.14
N SER A 207 -24.04 8.29 25.78
CA SER A 207 -25.01 7.68 26.69
C SER A 207 -25.56 6.41 26.08
N LEU A 208 -26.10 5.51 26.92
CA LEU A 208 -26.83 4.35 26.42
C LEU A 208 -28.09 4.81 25.67
N LEU A 209 -28.28 4.30 24.46
CA LEU A 209 -29.46 4.57 23.62
C LEU A 209 -30.24 3.26 23.48
N THR A 210 -31.56 3.31 23.61
CA THR A 210 -32.43 2.17 23.33
C THR A 210 -33.07 2.36 21.97
N LEU A 211 -32.49 1.70 20.96
CA LEU A 211 -32.95 1.79 19.58
C LEU A 211 -33.48 0.43 19.13
N THR A 212 -34.60 0.44 18.43
CA THR A 212 -35.15 -0.77 17.82
C THR A 212 -34.25 -1.17 16.66
N VAL A 213 -33.75 -2.40 16.67
CA VAL A 213 -33.01 -2.97 15.56
C VAL A 213 -33.96 -3.88 14.78
N GLU A 214 -33.91 -3.78 13.46
CA GLU A 214 -34.52 -4.81 12.61
C GLU A 214 -33.62 -6.04 12.75
N ALA A 215 -34.08 -7.05 13.49
CA ALA A 215 -33.40 -8.33 13.50
C ALA A 215 -33.70 -9.01 12.16
N ASP A 216 -32.67 -9.25 11.36
CA ASP A 216 -32.77 -10.19 10.25
C ASP A 216 -33.24 -11.53 10.81
N GLY A 217 -34.49 -11.87 10.52
CA GLY A 217 -35.07 -13.13 10.92
C GLY A 217 -34.33 -14.28 10.23
N ASN A 218 -33.42 -14.91 10.99
CA ASN A 218 -32.98 -16.30 10.84
C ASN A 218 -32.82 -16.91 12.23
#